data_AF-A0A9P4JLI1-F1
#
_entry.id   AF-A0A9P4JLI1-F1
#
_cell.length_a   1.000
_cell.length_b   1.000
_cell.length_c   1.000
_cell.angle_alpha   90.00
_cell.angle_beta   90.00
_cell.angle_gamma   90.00
#
_symmetry.space_group_name_H-M   'P 1'
#
loop_
_entity.id
_entity.type
_entity.pdbx_description
1 polymer ?
#
loop_
_entity_poly.entity_id
_entity_poly.type
_entity_poly.pdbx_seq_one_letter_code
_entity_poly.pdbx_strand_id
1 'polypeptide(L)'
;MDPINCHPEPTTMSQSTPVTIIISQIRGHDLVFTLPKDTPISEIYSELTTRAPWLASQRLALTTNSRVNLYKHLSSPISSILSSDETFLPLRFTIPLCGGKGGFGSQLRAQGGRMSSRKKRNAGEANSSSRNLEGRRLRTVTEAKQLAEYLAIKPEMERKEREERMKRWQDIVDSTERKEEELRSGKGVRVDGQWAEDKEEAEQKTREAVLRALQEESESSLEEGEASSSKKVVTPPAAAPKQLFGWEDEDDEFMSDSEEEEEVSEEDVKIVEGKGKGKMV
;
A
#
# COMPACT_ATOMS: atom_id res chain seq x y z
N MET A 1 -17.65 86.67 51.17
CA MET A 1 -17.31 85.33 51.68
C MET A 1 -18.61 84.59 51.77
N ASP A 2 -18.94 83.86 50.71
CA ASP A 2 -20.13 83.02 50.64
C ASP A 2 -19.66 81.56 50.64
N PRO A 3 -20.18 80.70 51.54
CA PRO A 3 -19.72 79.33 51.63
C PRO A 3 -20.29 78.49 50.48
N ILE A 4 -19.39 77.79 49.81
CA ILE A 4 -19.61 76.81 48.74
C ILE A 4 -20.44 75.65 49.30
N ASN A 5 -21.67 75.53 48.84
CA ASN A 5 -22.53 74.38 49.12
C ASN A 5 -22.28 73.32 48.04
N CYS A 6 -21.23 72.50 48.21
CA CYS A 6 -20.98 71.33 47.38
C CYS A 6 -21.81 70.15 47.92
N HIS A 7 -22.95 69.91 47.29
CA HIS A 7 -23.61 68.61 47.41
C HIS A 7 -22.68 67.52 46.82
N PRO A 8 -22.49 66.37 47.51
CA PRO A 8 -21.92 65.21 46.85
C PRO A 8 -22.94 64.67 45.85
N GLU A 9 -22.58 64.65 44.56
CA GLU A 9 -23.34 63.94 43.54
C GLU A 9 -23.43 62.45 43.92
N PRO A 10 -24.60 61.81 43.76
CA PRO A 10 -24.73 60.38 44.02
C PRO A 10 -23.88 59.63 42.99
N THR A 11 -22.86 58.92 43.48
CA THR A 11 -22.11 57.93 42.70
C THR A 11 -23.11 57.00 42.02
N THR A 12 -23.26 57.18 40.72
CA THR A 12 -24.09 56.31 39.88
C THR A 12 -23.50 54.92 39.96
N MET A 13 -24.17 54.02 40.69
CA MET A 13 -23.90 52.59 40.58
C MET A 13 -24.29 52.17 39.16
N SER A 14 -23.32 52.23 38.24
CA SER A 14 -23.48 51.60 36.94
C SER A 14 -23.76 50.12 37.21
N GLN A 15 -24.87 49.63 36.67
CA GLN A 15 -25.18 48.21 36.68
C GLN A 15 -24.16 47.51 35.78
N SER A 16 -22.99 47.24 36.34
CA SER A 16 -21.90 46.63 35.61
C SER A 16 -22.27 45.17 35.34
N THR A 17 -22.46 44.84 34.06
CA THR A 17 -22.83 43.48 33.67
C THR A 17 -21.66 42.55 33.97
N PRO A 18 -21.88 41.43 34.69
CA PRO A 18 -20.83 40.49 35.01
C PRO A 18 -20.42 39.70 33.76
N VAL A 19 -19.11 39.52 33.59
CA VAL A 19 -18.50 38.66 32.57
C VAL A 19 -17.88 37.46 33.26
N THR A 20 -18.22 36.28 32.78
CA THR A 20 -17.62 35.01 33.24
C THR A 20 -16.33 34.77 32.50
N ILE A 21 -15.20 34.85 33.18
CA ILE A 21 -13.89 34.53 32.61
C ILE A 21 -13.61 33.06 32.83
N ILE A 22 -13.25 32.38 31.75
CA ILE A 22 -12.92 30.95 31.75
C ILE A 22 -11.49 30.83 31.28
N ILE A 23 -10.60 30.34 32.14
CA ILE A 23 -9.19 30.13 31.82
C ILE A 23 -8.94 28.63 31.69
N SER A 24 -8.82 28.16 30.45
CA SER A 24 -8.48 26.76 30.17
C SER A 24 -6.99 26.53 30.39
N GLN A 25 -6.65 25.71 31.39
CA GLN A 25 -5.24 25.35 31.68
C GLN A 25 -4.80 24.08 30.96
N ILE A 26 -3.48 23.92 30.87
CA ILE A 26 -2.85 22.68 30.45
C ILE A 26 -2.79 21.77 31.68
N ARG A 27 -3.33 20.54 31.58
CA ARG A 27 -3.45 19.50 32.64
C ARG A 27 -4.79 19.44 33.41
N GLY A 28 -5.88 19.94 32.85
CA GLY A 28 -7.23 19.57 33.30
C GLY A 28 -7.80 20.35 34.49
N HIS A 29 -7.23 21.51 34.81
CA HIS A 29 -7.77 22.41 35.82
C HIS A 29 -8.24 23.71 35.17
N ASP A 30 -9.55 23.87 34.97
CA ASP A 30 -10.09 25.12 34.46
C ASP A 30 -10.34 26.09 35.63
N LEU A 31 -9.94 27.35 35.47
CA LEU A 31 -10.25 28.41 36.43
C LEU A 31 -11.40 29.25 35.91
N VAL A 32 -12.43 29.43 36.73
CA VAL A 32 -13.61 30.22 36.39
C VAL A 32 -13.89 31.25 37.48
N PHE A 33 -14.08 32.50 37.08
CA PHE A 33 -14.43 33.60 37.97
C PHE A 33 -15.14 34.72 37.20
N THR A 34 -15.85 35.58 37.93
CA THR A 34 -16.68 36.64 37.34
C THR A 34 -16.09 38.01 37.64
N LEU A 35 -15.98 38.85 36.61
CA LEU A 35 -15.59 40.25 36.74
C LEU A 35 -16.54 41.16 35.95
N PRO A 36 -16.81 42.38 36.43
CA PRO A 36 -17.60 43.35 35.67
C PRO A 36 -16.95 43.81 34.36
N LYS A 37 -17.74 44.13 33.33
CA LYS A 37 -17.27 44.61 32.00
C LYS A 37 -16.33 45.82 32.05
N ASP A 38 -16.54 46.71 33.02
CA ASP A 38 -15.80 47.97 33.16
C ASP A 38 -14.46 47.80 33.90
N THR A 39 -14.19 46.62 34.47
CA THR A 39 -12.93 46.38 35.17
C THR A 39 -11.75 46.31 34.20
N PRO A 40 -10.58 46.82 34.60
CA PRO A 40 -9.38 46.72 33.79
C PRO A 40 -8.90 45.27 33.70
N ILE A 41 -8.30 44.93 32.56
CA ILE A 41 -7.77 43.58 32.31
C ILE A 41 -6.67 43.18 33.32
N SER A 42 -5.99 44.14 33.96
CA SER A 42 -5.06 43.87 35.06
C SER A 42 -5.69 43.08 36.22
N GLU A 43 -6.98 43.26 36.48
CA GLU A 43 -7.69 42.58 37.56
C GLU A 43 -7.85 41.07 37.29
N ILE A 44 -7.82 40.66 36.02
CA ILE A 44 -7.78 39.24 35.65
C ILE A 44 -6.49 38.60 36.17
N TYR A 45 -5.37 39.33 36.17
CA TYR A 45 -4.08 38.84 36.66
C TYR A 45 -3.99 38.85 38.19
N SER A 46 -4.64 39.80 38.88
CA SER A 46 -4.71 39.80 40.36
C SER A 46 -5.52 38.60 40.87
N GLU A 47 -6.70 38.34 40.28
CA GLU A 47 -7.52 37.16 40.57
C GLU A 47 -6.78 35.86 40.23
N LEU A 48 -6.09 35.82 39.08
CA LEU A 48 -5.27 34.66 38.71
C LEU A 48 -4.16 34.40 39.73
N THR A 49 -3.46 35.43 40.19
CA THR A 49 -2.37 35.29 41.17
C THR A 49 -2.90 34.83 42.53
N THR A 50 -4.10 35.28 42.92
CA THR A 50 -4.77 34.92 44.16
C THR A 50 -5.26 33.47 44.15
N ARG A 51 -5.87 33.04 43.04
CA ARG A 51 -6.43 31.68 42.87
C ARG A 51 -5.38 30.64 42.49
N ALA A 52 -4.32 31.07 41.80
CA ALA A 52 -3.26 30.22 41.29
C ALA A 52 -1.86 30.79 41.58
N PRO A 53 -1.45 30.86 42.86
CA PRO A 53 -0.15 31.40 43.25
C PRO A 53 1.03 30.59 42.70
N TRP A 54 0.84 29.30 42.39
CA TRP A 54 1.87 28.45 41.77
C TRP A 54 2.28 28.91 40.36
N LEU A 55 1.44 29.72 39.70
CA LEU A 55 1.71 30.27 38.37
C LEU A 55 2.57 31.55 38.42
N ALA A 56 2.65 32.22 39.57
CA ALA A 56 3.36 33.50 39.71
C ALA A 56 4.86 33.40 39.39
N SER A 57 5.46 32.21 39.57
CA SER A 57 6.88 31.96 39.28
C SER A 57 7.16 31.70 37.78
N GLN A 58 6.12 31.57 36.95
CA GLN A 58 6.27 31.26 35.52
C GLN A 58 6.01 32.51 34.67
N ARG A 59 6.66 32.61 33.51
CA ARG A 59 6.24 33.58 32.49
C ARG A 59 4.92 33.09 31.94
N LEU A 60 3.87 33.91 32.01
CA LEU A 60 2.52 33.51 31.59
C LEU A 60 2.11 34.31 30.36
N ALA A 61 1.46 33.65 29.41
CA ALA A 61 0.79 34.32 28.30
C ALA A 61 -0.68 33.90 28.28
N LEU A 62 -1.55 34.86 28.64
CA LEU A 62 -3.00 34.75 28.49
C LEU A 62 -3.39 35.28 27.11
N THR A 63 -4.10 34.46 26.36
CA THR A 63 -4.59 34.80 25.02
C THR A 63 -6.06 34.48 24.89
N THR A 64 -6.82 35.29 24.18
CA THR A 64 -8.18 34.96 23.77
C THR A 64 -8.21 33.87 22.69
N ASN A 65 -9.40 33.37 22.35
CA ASN A 65 -9.60 32.50 21.18
C ASN A 65 -9.16 33.17 19.86
N SER A 66 -9.30 34.49 19.74
CA SER A 66 -8.80 35.28 18.61
C SER A 66 -7.28 35.51 18.63
N ARG A 67 -6.54 34.84 19.53
CA ARG A 67 -5.09 34.94 19.73
C ARG A 67 -4.61 36.36 20.09
N VAL A 68 -5.50 37.18 20.64
CA VAL A 68 -5.13 38.50 21.17
C VAL A 68 -4.43 38.30 22.51
N ASN A 69 -3.26 38.91 22.67
CA ASN A 69 -2.48 38.80 23.90
C ASN A 69 -2.94 39.86 24.91
N LEU A 70 -3.42 39.41 26.07
CA LEU A 70 -4.01 40.31 27.07
C LEU A 70 -2.98 41.25 27.70
N TYR A 71 -1.68 40.87 27.69
CA TYR A 71 -0.62 41.68 28.27
C TYR A 71 -0.50 43.08 27.60
N LYS A 72 -0.97 43.22 26.36
CA LYS A 72 -0.92 44.49 25.62
C LYS A 72 -2.02 45.48 26.02
N HIS A 73 -3.07 45.00 26.70
CA HIS A 73 -4.30 45.76 26.95
C HIS A 73 -4.62 45.87 28.45
N LEU A 74 -3.62 45.78 29.34
CA LEU A 74 -3.84 45.75 30.81
C LEU A 74 -4.70 46.91 31.34
N SER A 75 -4.56 48.10 30.77
CA SER A 75 -5.31 49.30 31.17
C SER A 75 -6.68 49.42 30.50
N SER A 76 -6.97 48.61 29.48
CA SER A 76 -8.25 48.64 28.78
C SER A 76 -9.29 47.86 29.58
N PRO A 77 -10.58 48.26 29.50
CA PRO A 77 -11.65 47.50 30.13
C PRO A 77 -11.85 46.16 29.41
N ILE A 78 -12.37 45.16 30.14
CA ILE A 78 -12.69 43.83 29.60
C ILE A 78 -13.64 43.92 28.40
N SER A 79 -14.55 44.89 28.39
CA SER A 79 -15.45 45.18 27.27
C SER A 79 -14.74 45.45 25.94
N SER A 80 -13.49 45.92 25.95
CA SER A 80 -12.72 46.18 24.72
C SER A 80 -12.31 44.92 23.97
N ILE A 81 -12.27 43.77 24.64
CA ILE A 81 -11.85 42.49 24.06
C ILE A 81 -13.06 41.59 23.75
N LEU A 82 -14.18 41.88 24.39
CA LEU A 82 -15.42 41.13 24.29
C LEU A 82 -16.17 41.52 23.01
N SER A 83 -16.75 40.56 22.31
CA SER A 83 -17.71 40.89 21.25
C SER A 83 -18.95 41.51 21.90
N SER A 84 -19.61 42.47 21.24
CA SER A 84 -20.58 43.41 21.84
C SER A 84 -21.64 42.80 22.79
N ASP A 85 -22.03 41.53 22.59
CA ASP A 85 -23.09 40.86 23.36
C ASP A 85 -22.62 39.67 24.22
N GLU A 86 -21.32 39.37 24.25
CA GLU A 86 -20.84 38.21 25.00
C GLU A 86 -20.88 38.46 26.52
N THR A 87 -21.17 37.39 27.27
CA THR A 87 -21.19 37.35 28.74
C THR A 87 -20.08 36.48 29.30
N PHE A 88 -19.32 35.82 28.43
CA PHE A 88 -18.21 34.94 28.78
C PHE A 88 -16.96 35.31 27.99
N LEU A 89 -15.80 35.25 28.64
CA LEU A 89 -14.51 35.51 28.04
C LEU A 89 -13.63 34.27 28.16
N PRO A 90 -13.52 33.46 27.09
CA PRO A 90 -12.65 32.29 27.08
C PRO A 90 -11.19 32.73 26.86
N LEU A 91 -10.36 32.40 27.83
CA LEU A 91 -8.93 32.66 27.83
C LEU A 91 -8.17 31.34 27.82
N ARG A 92 -7.18 31.27 26.95
CA ARG A 92 -6.22 30.18 26.89
C ARG A 92 -4.98 30.55 27.66
N PHE A 93 -4.60 29.66 28.56
CA PHE A 93 -3.34 29.72 29.27
C PHE A 93 -2.22 29.08 28.46
N THR A 94 -1.13 29.82 28.22
CA THR A 94 0.07 29.29 27.57
C THR A 94 1.33 29.66 28.34
N ILE A 95 2.19 28.67 28.55
CA ILE A 95 3.52 28.86 29.12
C ILE A 95 4.48 29.00 27.94
N PRO A 96 5.11 30.18 27.72
CA PRO A 96 6.18 30.33 26.76
C PRO A 96 7.37 29.52 27.26
N LEU A 97 7.58 28.36 26.66
CA LEU A 97 8.77 27.58 26.91
C LEU A 97 9.97 28.39 26.41
N CYS A 98 11.02 28.51 27.22
CA CYS A 98 12.31 29.02 26.77
C CYS A 98 12.80 28.07 25.67
N GLY A 99 12.65 28.48 24.41
CA GLY A 99 12.91 27.63 23.27
C GLY A 99 14.34 27.09 23.27
N GLY A 100 14.48 25.79 23.04
CA GLY A 100 15.61 25.25 22.31
C GLY A 100 15.33 25.42 20.82
N LYS A 101 16.34 25.79 20.04
CA LYS A 101 16.27 25.96 18.57
C LYS A 101 15.72 24.67 17.97
N GLY A 102 14.42 24.66 17.73
CA GLY A 102 13.63 23.44 17.61
C GLY A 102 14.11 22.51 16.49
N GLY A 103 13.80 21.23 16.66
CA GLY A 103 14.09 20.15 15.72
C GLY A 103 13.53 20.34 14.30
N PHE A 104 12.84 21.44 14.00
CA PHE A 104 12.51 21.84 12.63
C PHE A 104 13.77 22.03 11.77
N GLY A 105 14.82 22.66 12.30
CA GLY A 105 16.09 22.79 11.56
C GLY A 105 16.78 21.45 11.31
N SER A 106 16.72 20.52 12.25
CA SER A 106 17.19 19.14 12.04
C SER A 106 16.29 18.35 11.10
N GLN A 107 14.97 18.57 11.13
CA GLN A 107 14.03 17.96 10.19
C GLN A 107 14.28 18.45 8.76
N LEU A 108 14.52 19.75 8.56
CA LEU A 108 14.89 20.31 7.26
C LEU A 108 16.22 19.74 6.76
N ARG A 109 17.23 19.64 7.63
CA ARG A 109 18.51 18.99 7.26
C ARG A 109 18.32 17.51 6.93
N ALA A 110 17.53 16.79 7.72
CA ALA A 110 17.22 15.38 7.48
C ALA A 110 16.44 15.17 6.16
N GLN A 111 15.45 16.01 5.86
CA GLN A 111 14.72 15.95 4.58
C GLN A 111 15.61 16.36 3.39
N GLY A 112 16.40 17.43 3.52
CA GLY A 112 17.31 17.89 2.47
C GLY A 112 18.35 16.84 2.08
N GLY A 113 18.88 16.10 3.04
CA GLY A 113 19.78 14.97 2.77
C GLY A 113 19.12 13.86 1.93
N ARG A 114 17.83 13.58 2.17
CA ARG A 114 17.06 12.55 1.43
C ARG A 114 16.76 12.96 -0.02
N MET A 115 16.55 14.26 -0.26
CA MET A 115 16.29 14.78 -1.60
C MET A 115 17.54 14.77 -2.49
N SER A 116 18.72 14.96 -1.91
CA SER A 116 19.99 14.98 -2.66
C SER A 116 20.41 13.60 -3.16
N SER A 117 20.26 12.55 -2.35
CA SER A 117 20.70 11.18 -2.71
C SER A 117 19.86 10.58 -3.84
N ARG A 118 18.54 10.80 -3.83
CA ARG A 118 17.62 10.27 -4.83
C ARG A 118 17.84 10.89 -6.23
N LYS A 119 18.34 12.12 -6.29
CA LYS A 119 18.65 12.79 -7.56
C LYS A 119 19.93 12.28 -8.23
N LYS A 120 20.91 11.76 -7.47
CA LYS A 120 22.14 11.17 -8.04
C LYS A 120 21.87 9.84 -8.75
N ARG A 121 21.01 8.98 -8.21
CA ARG A 121 20.68 7.67 -8.81
C ARG A 121 19.92 7.81 -10.13
N ASN A 122 19.01 8.79 -10.21
CA ASN A 122 18.19 9.02 -11.41
C ASN A 122 18.76 10.13 -12.31
N ALA A 123 20.02 10.57 -12.11
CA ALA A 123 20.60 11.64 -12.93
C ALA A 123 20.74 11.23 -14.41
N GLY A 124 21.04 9.95 -14.68
CA GLY A 124 21.09 9.40 -16.04
C GLY A 124 19.72 9.44 -16.73
N GLU A 125 18.66 9.04 -16.03
CA GLU A 125 17.28 9.08 -16.53
C GLU A 125 16.69 10.49 -16.56
N ALA A 126 17.11 11.40 -15.67
CA ALA A 126 16.63 12.78 -15.66
C ALA A 126 17.15 13.58 -16.86
N ASN A 127 18.32 13.20 -17.40
CA ASN A 127 18.87 13.81 -18.63
C ASN A 127 18.23 13.27 -19.91
N SER A 128 17.33 12.28 -19.81
CA SER A 128 16.63 11.69 -20.95
C SER A 128 15.77 12.70 -21.73
N SER A 129 15.35 13.81 -21.09
CA SER A 129 14.60 14.87 -21.75
C SER A 129 15.47 15.86 -22.54
N SER A 130 16.80 15.83 -22.36
CA SER A 130 17.70 16.72 -23.08
C SER A 130 17.96 16.22 -24.51
N ARG A 131 18.39 17.13 -25.39
CA ARG A 131 18.74 16.85 -26.78
C ARG A 131 20.26 16.87 -26.93
N ASN A 132 20.82 16.08 -27.85
CA ASN A 132 22.22 16.18 -28.25
C ASN A 132 22.42 17.40 -29.19
N LEU A 133 23.68 17.71 -29.52
CA LEU A 133 24.03 18.82 -30.44
C LEU A 133 23.48 18.63 -31.87
N GLU A 134 23.14 17.39 -32.22
CA GLU A 134 22.50 16.98 -33.48
C GLU A 134 20.97 17.18 -33.44
N GLY A 135 20.41 17.60 -32.30
CA GLY A 135 18.98 17.81 -32.13
C GLY A 135 18.15 16.53 -31.89
N ARG A 136 18.75 15.35 -31.78
CA ARG A 136 18.08 14.10 -31.36
C ARG A 136 17.93 14.04 -29.84
N ARG A 137 16.82 13.49 -29.32
CA ARG A 137 16.61 13.33 -27.86
C ARG A 137 17.51 12.22 -27.33
N LEU A 138 18.06 12.38 -26.11
CA LEU A 138 18.94 11.37 -25.52
C LEU A 138 18.23 10.01 -25.33
N ARG A 139 16.91 9.99 -25.10
CA ARG A 139 16.09 8.76 -25.03
C ARG A 139 16.23 7.88 -26.26
N THR A 140 16.02 8.44 -27.44
CA THR A 140 16.04 7.67 -28.69
C THR A 140 17.44 7.20 -29.02
N VAL A 141 18.47 7.96 -28.63
CA VAL A 141 19.88 7.52 -28.75
C VAL A 141 20.18 6.36 -27.80
N THR A 142 19.69 6.39 -26.56
CA THR A 142 19.89 5.29 -25.61
C THR A 142 19.13 4.03 -26.02
N GLU A 143 17.89 4.18 -26.49
CA GLU A 143 17.06 3.07 -26.99
C GLU A 143 17.70 2.43 -28.23
N ALA A 144 18.18 3.23 -29.19
CA ALA A 144 18.88 2.72 -30.37
C ALA A 144 20.18 1.97 -29.99
N LYS A 145 20.91 2.44 -28.98
CA LYS A 145 22.10 1.74 -28.47
C LYS A 145 21.75 0.41 -27.81
N GLN A 146 20.70 0.38 -27.00
CA GLN A 146 20.22 -0.86 -26.37
C GLN A 146 19.74 -1.88 -27.41
N LEU A 147 19.03 -1.42 -28.45
CA LEU A 147 18.61 -2.29 -29.55
C LEU A 147 19.81 -2.83 -30.34
N ALA A 148 20.81 -1.99 -30.62
CA ALA A 148 22.04 -2.43 -31.29
C ALA A 148 22.82 -3.45 -30.45
N GLU A 149 22.93 -3.24 -29.15
CA GLU A 149 23.56 -4.18 -28.22
C GLU A 149 22.79 -5.51 -28.16
N TYR A 150 21.45 -5.46 -28.09
CA TYR A 150 20.62 -6.66 -28.12
C TYR A 150 20.80 -7.46 -29.42
N LEU A 151 20.79 -6.79 -30.57
CA LEU A 151 21.03 -7.44 -31.86
C LEU A 151 22.44 -8.04 -31.95
N ALA A 152 23.44 -7.40 -31.32
CA ALA A 152 24.80 -7.93 -31.25
C ALA A 152 24.91 -9.16 -30.33
N ILE A 153 24.14 -9.20 -29.23
CA ILE A 153 24.15 -10.30 -28.24
C ILE A 153 23.29 -11.49 -28.69
N LYS A 154 22.23 -11.27 -29.49
CA LYS A 154 21.33 -12.32 -30.00
C LYS A 154 22.05 -13.57 -30.57
N PRO A 155 23.05 -13.45 -31.46
CA PRO A 155 23.75 -14.62 -31.99
C PRO A 155 24.58 -15.37 -30.94
N GLU A 156 25.15 -14.66 -29.95
CA GLU A 156 25.89 -15.30 -28.86
C GLU A 156 24.95 -16.07 -27.93
N MET A 157 23.78 -15.50 -27.63
CA MET A 157 22.74 -16.13 -26.81
C MET A 157 22.18 -17.38 -27.50
N GLU A 158 21.87 -17.30 -28.78
CA GLU A 158 21.39 -18.44 -29.56
C GLU A 158 22.43 -19.56 -29.65
N ARG A 159 23.72 -19.20 -29.74
CA ARG A 159 24.79 -20.21 -29.71
C ARG A 159 24.88 -20.89 -28.34
N LYS A 160 24.79 -20.13 -27.25
CA LYS A 160 24.77 -20.68 -25.88
C LYS A 160 23.56 -21.58 -25.65
N GLU A 161 22.37 -21.19 -26.12
CA GLU A 161 21.18 -22.01 -25.99
C GLU A 161 21.30 -23.33 -26.77
N ARG A 162 21.85 -23.28 -27.99
CA ARG A 162 22.15 -24.50 -28.76
C ARG A 162 23.18 -25.38 -28.06
N GLU A 163 24.24 -24.81 -27.48
CA GLU A 163 25.24 -25.56 -26.72
C GLU A 163 24.62 -26.23 -25.47
N GLU A 164 23.73 -25.56 -24.76
CA GLU A 164 23.01 -26.13 -23.61
C GLU A 164 22.03 -27.22 -24.03
N ARG A 165 21.32 -27.02 -25.14
CA ARG A 165 20.42 -28.04 -25.70
C ARG A 165 21.19 -29.28 -26.12
N MET A 166 22.34 -29.10 -26.76
CA MET A 166 23.23 -30.21 -27.14
C MET A 166 23.76 -30.95 -25.91
N LYS A 167 24.16 -30.23 -24.85
CA LYS A 167 24.59 -30.87 -23.58
C LYS A 167 23.47 -31.67 -22.94
N ARG A 168 22.26 -31.12 -22.84
CA ARG A 168 21.09 -31.85 -22.30
C ARG A 168 20.78 -33.09 -23.12
N TRP A 169 20.85 -32.98 -24.45
CA TRP A 169 20.64 -34.13 -25.33
C TRP A 169 21.72 -35.19 -25.16
N GLN A 170 22.98 -34.77 -25.04
CA GLN A 170 24.10 -35.66 -24.80
C GLN A 170 23.99 -36.37 -23.45
N ASP A 171 23.60 -35.67 -22.37
CA ASP A 171 23.33 -36.27 -21.06
C ASP A 171 22.21 -37.32 -21.12
N ILE A 172 21.16 -37.08 -21.92
CA ILE A 172 20.08 -38.05 -22.15
C ILE A 172 20.63 -39.28 -22.86
N VAL A 173 21.37 -39.09 -23.97
CA VAL A 173 21.98 -40.19 -24.74
C VAL A 173 22.90 -41.02 -23.85
N ASP A 174 23.81 -40.40 -23.12
CA ASP A 174 24.73 -41.07 -22.20
C ASP A 174 23.98 -41.83 -21.10
N SER A 175 22.89 -41.26 -20.57
CA SER A 175 22.05 -41.94 -19.58
C SER A 175 21.29 -43.14 -20.15
N THR A 176 20.88 -43.07 -21.43
CA THR A 176 20.21 -44.18 -22.13
C THR A 176 21.19 -45.27 -22.51
N GLU A 177 22.40 -44.93 -22.98
CA GLU A 177 23.47 -45.89 -23.29
C GLU A 177 23.91 -46.60 -22.01
N ARG A 178 24.05 -45.89 -20.89
CA ARG A 178 24.34 -46.51 -19.58
C ARG A 178 23.24 -47.47 -19.15
N LYS A 179 21.97 -47.09 -19.29
CA LYS A 179 20.83 -47.98 -19.00
C LYS A 179 20.81 -49.19 -19.94
N GLU A 180 21.11 -48.99 -21.22
CA GLU A 180 21.20 -50.07 -22.20
C GLU A 180 22.36 -51.02 -21.87
N GLU A 181 23.52 -50.50 -21.45
CA GLU A 181 24.66 -51.30 -21.01
C GLU A 181 24.35 -52.07 -19.72
N GLU A 182 23.62 -51.48 -18.77
CA GLU A 182 23.13 -52.17 -17.56
C GLU A 182 22.11 -53.28 -17.88
N LEU A 183 21.26 -53.07 -18.88
CA LEU A 183 20.34 -54.09 -19.41
C LEU A 183 21.09 -55.18 -20.19
N ARG A 184 22.05 -54.80 -21.03
CA ARG A 184 22.86 -55.71 -21.87
C ARG A 184 23.86 -56.54 -21.07
N SER A 185 24.43 -55.97 -20.00
CA SER A 185 25.29 -56.67 -19.05
C SER A 185 24.49 -57.55 -18.05
N GLY A 186 23.17 -57.59 -18.18
CA GLY A 186 22.30 -58.51 -17.44
C GLY A 186 22.17 -58.21 -15.94
N LYS A 187 22.57 -57.03 -15.48
CA LYS A 187 22.50 -56.64 -14.06
C LYS A 187 21.21 -55.89 -13.68
N GLY A 188 20.46 -55.38 -14.65
CA GLY A 188 19.38 -54.41 -14.43
C GLY A 188 17.92 -54.94 -14.41
N VAL A 189 17.67 -56.24 -14.58
CA VAL A 189 16.29 -56.78 -14.50
C VAL A 189 16.25 -57.98 -13.58
N ARG A 190 16.39 -57.72 -12.28
CA ARG A 190 15.76 -58.60 -11.29
C ARG A 190 14.39 -57.97 -11.05
N VAL A 191 13.35 -58.60 -11.59
CA VAL A 191 11.98 -58.34 -11.13
C VAL A 191 12.04 -58.43 -9.61
N ASP A 192 11.61 -57.38 -8.94
CA ASP A 192 11.66 -57.31 -7.48
C ASP A 192 10.95 -58.55 -6.94
N GLY A 193 11.68 -59.41 -6.23
CA GLY A 193 11.15 -60.72 -5.82
C GLY A 193 9.86 -60.57 -5.02
N GLN A 194 9.80 -59.48 -4.25
CA GLN A 194 8.61 -59.05 -3.50
C GLN A 194 7.44 -58.71 -4.42
N TRP A 195 7.65 -58.01 -5.53
CA TRP A 195 6.58 -57.70 -6.47
C TRP A 195 6.05 -58.94 -7.19
N ALA A 196 6.93 -59.89 -7.53
CA ALA A 196 6.53 -61.16 -8.12
C ALA A 196 5.72 -62.02 -7.13
N GLU A 197 6.17 -62.11 -5.89
CA GLU A 197 5.49 -62.82 -4.79
C GLU A 197 4.15 -62.15 -4.45
N ASP A 198 4.08 -60.83 -4.33
CA ASP A 198 2.85 -60.08 -4.05
C ASP A 198 1.82 -60.24 -5.19
N LYS A 199 2.28 -60.26 -6.44
CA LYS A 199 1.43 -60.48 -7.62
C LYS A 199 0.90 -61.92 -7.65
N GLU A 200 1.72 -62.89 -7.26
CA GLU A 200 1.31 -64.29 -7.14
C GLU A 200 0.35 -64.50 -5.95
N GLU A 201 0.60 -63.90 -4.79
CA GLU A 201 -0.28 -63.99 -3.61
C GLU A 201 -1.66 -63.37 -3.88
N ALA A 202 -1.71 -62.23 -4.58
CA ALA A 202 -2.97 -61.63 -5.01
C ALA A 202 -3.74 -62.53 -6.01
N GLU A 203 -3.04 -63.19 -6.93
CA GLU A 203 -3.64 -64.18 -7.84
C GLU A 203 -4.11 -65.44 -7.10
N GLN A 204 -3.34 -65.93 -6.12
CA GLN A 204 -3.72 -67.06 -5.27
C GLN A 204 -4.98 -66.74 -4.47
N LYS A 205 -5.01 -65.57 -3.82
CA LYS A 205 -6.13 -65.12 -2.99
C LYS A 205 -7.41 -64.92 -3.79
N THR A 206 -7.31 -64.43 -5.02
CA THR A 206 -8.46 -64.32 -5.93
C THR A 206 -8.95 -65.68 -6.41
N ARG A 207 -8.04 -66.60 -6.76
CA ARG A 207 -8.40 -67.99 -7.11
C ARG A 207 -9.07 -68.73 -5.94
N GLU A 208 -8.56 -68.58 -4.72
CA GLU A 208 -9.14 -69.16 -3.52
C GLU A 208 -10.52 -68.59 -3.20
N ALA A 209 -10.72 -67.28 -3.36
CA ALA A 209 -12.03 -66.65 -3.17
C ALA A 209 -13.07 -67.18 -4.17
N VAL A 210 -12.69 -67.37 -5.44
CA VAL A 210 -13.57 -67.95 -6.47
C VAL A 210 -13.89 -69.41 -6.18
N LEU A 211 -12.89 -70.22 -5.77
CA LEU A 211 -13.12 -71.62 -5.41
C LEU A 211 -14.03 -71.77 -4.19
N ARG A 212 -13.86 -70.92 -3.18
CA ARG A 212 -14.74 -70.90 -1.99
C ARG A 212 -16.17 -70.51 -2.37
N ALA A 213 -16.36 -69.48 -3.20
CA ALA A 213 -17.69 -69.08 -3.65
C ALA A 213 -18.40 -70.19 -4.43
N LEU A 214 -17.67 -70.95 -5.27
CA LEU A 214 -18.23 -72.08 -6.00
C LEU A 214 -18.58 -73.27 -5.09
N GLN A 215 -17.78 -73.52 -4.04
CA GLN A 215 -18.06 -74.55 -3.05
C GLN A 215 -19.26 -74.17 -2.19
N GLU A 216 -19.35 -72.92 -1.73
CA GLU A 216 -20.49 -72.40 -0.97
C GLU A 216 -21.78 -72.42 -1.82
N GLU A 217 -21.72 -72.12 -3.12
CA GLU A 217 -22.85 -72.27 -4.07
C GLU A 217 -23.27 -73.75 -4.23
N SER A 218 -22.30 -74.68 -4.19
CA SER A 218 -22.57 -76.12 -4.28
C SER A 218 -23.15 -76.69 -2.98
N GLU A 219 -22.74 -76.17 -1.83
CA GLU A 219 -23.25 -76.57 -0.50
C GLU A 219 -24.60 -75.90 -0.19
N SER A 220 -24.83 -74.66 -0.64
CA SER A 220 -26.14 -73.99 -0.54
C SER A 220 -27.20 -74.56 -1.49
N SER A 221 -26.82 -75.40 -2.46
CA SER A 221 -27.78 -76.10 -3.34
C SER A 221 -28.43 -77.35 -2.69
N LEU A 222 -28.06 -77.72 -1.47
CA LEU A 222 -28.63 -78.89 -0.77
C LEU A 222 -29.59 -78.55 0.38
N GLU A 223 -29.70 -77.28 0.79
CA GLU A 223 -30.73 -76.82 1.73
C GLU A 223 -31.29 -75.45 1.31
N GLU A 224 -32.31 -75.49 0.45
CA GLU A 224 -33.57 -74.71 0.52
C GLU A 224 -34.22 -74.62 -0.87
N GLY A 225 -35.44 -75.16 -0.95
CA GLY A 225 -36.29 -75.10 -2.12
C GLY A 225 -37.18 -73.85 -2.14
N GLU A 226 -37.52 -73.45 -3.36
CA GLU A 226 -38.66 -72.62 -3.77
C GLU A 226 -38.65 -71.12 -3.38
N ALA A 227 -38.35 -70.25 -4.36
CA ALA A 227 -39.36 -69.66 -5.25
C ALA A 227 -38.94 -68.29 -5.83
N SER A 228 -39.46 -68.01 -7.03
CA SER A 228 -39.82 -66.69 -7.53
C SER A 228 -38.74 -65.81 -8.20
N SER A 229 -38.57 -66.08 -9.49
CA SER A 229 -38.43 -65.14 -10.62
C SER A 229 -38.82 -63.67 -10.35
N SER A 230 -37.96 -62.73 -10.74
CA SER A 230 -38.38 -61.45 -11.35
C SER A 230 -37.22 -60.75 -12.07
N LYS A 231 -37.34 -60.73 -13.40
CA LYS A 231 -36.53 -60.02 -14.38
C LYS A 231 -36.74 -58.50 -14.21
N LYS A 232 -35.67 -57.73 -13.96
CA LYS A 232 -35.67 -56.28 -14.22
C LYS A 232 -34.32 -55.82 -14.75
N VAL A 233 -34.34 -55.48 -16.03
CA VAL A 233 -33.31 -54.74 -16.76
C VAL A 233 -33.15 -53.36 -16.10
N VAL A 234 -31.93 -53.02 -15.68
CA VAL A 234 -31.54 -51.64 -15.36
C VAL A 234 -30.24 -51.35 -16.10
N THR A 235 -30.34 -50.45 -17.05
CA THR A 235 -29.27 -49.83 -17.85
C THR A 235 -28.27 -49.08 -16.95
N PRO A 236 -26.95 -49.20 -17.15
CA PRO A 236 -25.99 -48.33 -16.47
C PRO A 236 -25.98 -46.92 -17.09
N PRO A 237 -25.82 -45.84 -16.30
CA PRO A 237 -25.67 -44.49 -16.82
C PRO A 237 -24.31 -44.31 -17.51
N ALA A 238 -24.33 -43.52 -18.59
CA ALA A 238 -23.22 -43.25 -19.50
C ALA A 238 -21.95 -42.74 -18.81
N ALA A 239 -20.81 -43.35 -19.14
CA ALA A 239 -19.49 -42.85 -18.80
C ALA A 239 -19.11 -41.71 -19.76
N ALA A 240 -18.75 -40.54 -19.21
CA ALA A 240 -18.14 -39.45 -19.96
C ALA A 240 -16.76 -39.89 -20.49
N PRO A 241 -16.37 -39.53 -21.74
CA PRO A 241 -15.04 -39.78 -22.23
C PRO A 241 -14.03 -38.92 -21.45
N LYS A 242 -13.05 -39.57 -20.83
CA LYS A 242 -11.89 -38.92 -20.23
C LYS A 242 -11.05 -38.32 -21.37
N GLN A 243 -10.81 -37.01 -21.35
CA GLN A 243 -9.80 -36.39 -22.21
C GLN A 243 -8.42 -36.97 -21.86
N LEU A 244 -7.82 -37.64 -22.85
CA LEU A 244 -6.42 -38.05 -22.81
C LEU A 244 -5.59 -36.83 -23.25
N PHE A 245 -4.77 -36.34 -22.34
CA PHE A 245 -3.78 -35.30 -22.61
C PHE A 245 -2.78 -35.76 -23.68
N GLY A 246 -2.53 -34.92 -24.68
CA GLY A 246 -1.18 -34.72 -25.22
C GLY A 246 -0.85 -35.19 -26.64
N TRP A 247 -1.64 -34.85 -27.68
CA TRP A 247 -1.23 -35.04 -29.09
C TRP A 247 -1.92 -34.09 -30.10
N GLU A 248 -2.20 -32.82 -29.76
CA GLU A 248 -2.88 -31.92 -30.72
C GLU A 248 -2.71 -30.42 -30.44
N ASP A 249 -1.48 -29.94 -30.19
CA ASP A 249 -1.25 -28.49 -30.04
C ASP A 249 0.21 -28.03 -30.33
N GLU A 250 0.87 -28.60 -31.35
CA GLU A 250 2.28 -28.25 -31.63
C GLU A 250 2.66 -28.05 -33.10
N ASP A 251 1.70 -27.89 -34.03
CA ASP A 251 1.99 -27.72 -35.47
C ASP A 251 1.25 -26.56 -36.18
N ASP A 252 0.59 -25.64 -35.47
CA ASP A 252 -0.20 -24.56 -36.10
C ASP A 252 0.43 -23.14 -36.05
N GLU A 253 1.65 -22.96 -35.53
CA GLU A 253 2.31 -21.63 -35.48
C GLU A 253 3.42 -21.41 -36.52
N PHE A 254 3.66 -22.39 -37.40
CA PHE A 254 4.58 -22.24 -38.51
C PHE A 254 3.82 -22.24 -39.83
N MET A 255 3.18 -21.12 -40.18
CA MET A 255 2.95 -20.62 -41.55
C MET A 255 1.81 -19.59 -41.56
N SER A 256 2.12 -18.30 -41.38
CA SER A 256 1.40 -17.22 -42.07
C SER A 256 2.31 -16.01 -42.21
N ASP A 257 3.00 -16.01 -43.35
CA ASP A 257 3.69 -14.89 -43.97
C ASP A 257 2.69 -14.09 -44.85
N SER A 258 3.03 -12.84 -45.16
CA SER A 258 2.58 -12.02 -46.30
C SER A 258 1.86 -10.70 -45.96
N GLU A 259 2.66 -9.62 -46.08
CA GLU A 259 2.42 -8.41 -46.87
C GLU A 259 1.00 -7.81 -46.92
N GLU A 260 0.85 -6.60 -46.37
CA GLU A 260 -0.04 -5.58 -46.96
C GLU A 260 0.54 -4.18 -46.69
N GLU A 261 0.93 -3.50 -47.78
CA GLU A 261 1.28 -2.09 -47.81
C GLU A 261 0.00 -1.24 -47.64
N GLU A 262 0.01 -0.26 -46.73
CA GLU A 262 -0.98 0.82 -46.76
C GLU A 262 -0.29 2.18 -46.62
N GLU A 263 -0.19 2.85 -47.77
CA GLU A 263 0.23 4.23 -47.95
C GLU A 263 -0.90 5.16 -47.47
N VAL A 264 -0.68 5.93 -46.41
CA VAL A 264 -1.61 6.99 -45.97
C VAL A 264 -0.93 8.35 -46.04
N SER A 265 -1.48 9.15 -46.95
CA SER A 265 -1.14 10.50 -47.39
C SER A 265 -1.10 11.56 -46.29
N GLU A 266 -0.16 12.49 -46.46
CA GLU A 266 -0.08 13.80 -45.83
C GLU A 266 -1.31 14.65 -46.20
N GLU A 267 -2.16 15.04 -45.23
CA GLU A 267 -3.04 16.23 -45.24
C GLU A 267 -4.08 16.17 -44.10
N ASP A 268 -3.73 16.60 -42.87
CA ASP A 268 -4.69 17.30 -41.97
C ASP A 268 -3.97 17.90 -40.73
N VAL A 269 -3.05 18.86 -40.95
CA VAL A 269 -2.55 19.71 -39.86
C VAL A 269 -3.55 20.83 -39.62
N LYS A 270 -4.59 20.55 -38.81
CA LYS A 270 -5.46 21.59 -38.28
C LYS A 270 -4.76 22.40 -37.19
N ILE A 271 -4.52 23.65 -37.55
CA ILE A 271 -4.12 24.79 -36.73
C ILE A 271 -4.99 24.88 -35.47
N VAL A 272 -4.35 24.90 -34.29
CA VAL A 272 -4.96 25.42 -33.06
C VAL A 272 -4.04 26.49 -32.48
N GLU A 273 -4.44 27.74 -32.68
CA GLU A 273 -3.93 28.92 -32.00
C GLU A 273 -4.14 28.82 -30.48
N GLY A 274 -3.18 29.28 -29.68
CA GLY A 274 -3.38 29.28 -28.23
C GLY A 274 -2.27 29.88 -27.36
N LYS A 275 -2.25 31.22 -27.30
CA LYS A 275 -1.84 32.08 -26.17
C LYS A 275 -0.39 32.09 -25.69
N GLY A 276 0.24 33.23 -25.95
CA GLY A 276 1.54 33.62 -25.42
C GLY A 276 1.56 33.96 -23.92
N LYS A 277 2.79 33.99 -23.41
CA LYS A 277 3.20 34.80 -22.26
C LYS A 277 4.50 35.50 -22.65
N GLY A 278 4.40 36.81 -22.91
CA GLY A 278 5.54 37.68 -23.09
C GLY A 278 6.35 37.79 -21.80
N LYS A 279 7.68 37.77 -21.95
CA LYS A 279 8.63 38.06 -20.89
C LYS A 279 9.13 39.48 -21.14
N MET A 280 8.81 40.37 -20.21
CA MET A 280 9.27 41.76 -20.17
C MET A 280 10.79 41.78 -19.91
N VAL A 281 11.50 42.61 -20.68
CA VAL A 281 12.90 43.01 -20.47
C VAL A 281 12.96 44.02 -19.33
#